data_AF-A0A9D2IN67-F1
#
_entry.id   AF-A0A9D2IN67-F1
#
_cell.length_a   1.000
_cell.length_b   1.000
_cell.length_c   1.000
_cell.angle_alpha   90.00
_cell.angle_beta   90.00
_cell.angle_gamma   90.00
#
_symmetry.space_group_name_H-M   'P 1'
#
loop_
_entity.id
_entity.type
_entity.pdbx_description
1 polymer ?
#
loop_
_entity_poly.entity_id
_entity_poly.type
_entity_poly.pdbx_seq_one_letter_code
_entity_poly.pdbx_strand_id
1 'polypeptide(L)'
;MHDVHESNKADILADEFKAKPMFCSEYTMTKETFSDFSSAAYSIPLIFFIIIFIMSLIYFAINISNANYSSLAMQEAIVLAISVLYFVLIKHSISKSYKRLILSAGVNTVLKDNVCFSDKITICREHSTPVEYNYDDITAVYESKKLFLLRMKYRLHILVSKDSFPGASRDAFINFIFARCANIKHKRVKNISHKKGLCIVFISLTAAVFVASVVLSAINVYHPLPSIF
;
A
#
# COMPACT_ATOMS: atom_id res chain seq x y z
N MET A 1 37.01 23.54 23.14
CA MET A 1 37.92 22.72 22.31
C MET A 1 37.35 21.33 22.03
N HIS A 2 36.02 21.15 22.11
CA HIS A 2 35.33 19.86 21.91
C HIS A 2 34.51 19.82 20.61
N ASP A 3 34.17 20.98 20.02
CA ASP A 3 33.27 21.09 18.85
C ASP A 3 33.94 20.91 17.48
N VAL A 4 35.26 21.11 17.38
CA VAL A 4 35.98 21.03 16.10
C VAL A 4 36.15 19.58 15.63
N HIS A 5 36.16 18.62 16.55
CA HIS A 5 36.32 17.20 16.21
C HIS A 5 35.03 16.53 15.70
N GLU A 6 33.86 17.06 16.04
CA GLU A 6 32.57 16.46 15.67
C GLU A 6 32.10 16.93 14.27
N SER A 7 32.33 18.21 13.94
CA SER A 7 32.13 18.74 12.57
C SER A 7 33.01 18.00 11.56
N ASN A 8 34.28 17.79 11.90
CA ASN A 8 35.22 17.11 11.02
C ASN A 8 34.84 15.63 10.81
N LYS A 9 34.23 14.97 11.81
CA LYS A 9 33.77 13.58 11.67
C LYS A 9 32.52 13.45 10.78
N ALA A 10 31.61 14.42 10.84
CA ALA A 10 30.45 14.47 9.96
C ALA A 10 30.84 14.78 8.50
N ASP A 11 31.79 15.69 8.31
CA ASP A 11 32.34 16.05 7.00
C ASP A 11 33.18 14.91 6.39
N ILE A 12 33.97 14.20 7.20
CA ILE A 12 34.73 13.01 6.76
C ILE A 12 33.80 11.86 6.38
N LEU A 13 32.72 11.62 7.13
CA LEU A 13 31.69 10.64 6.72
C LEU A 13 31.02 11.08 5.41
N ALA A 14 30.63 12.36 5.28
CA ALA A 14 30.05 12.92 4.06
C ALA A 14 30.97 12.81 2.82
N ASP A 15 32.30 12.90 3.02
CA ASP A 15 33.28 12.74 1.94
C ASP A 15 33.63 11.26 1.65
N GLU A 16 33.60 10.34 2.63
CA GLU A 16 33.68 8.89 2.35
C GLU A 16 32.44 8.36 1.60
N PHE A 17 31.27 9.00 1.77
CA PHE A 17 30.04 8.68 1.02
C PHE A 17 30.12 9.06 -0.49
N LYS A 18 31.19 9.71 -0.96
CA LYS A 18 31.39 10.11 -2.38
C LYS A 18 32.02 9.03 -3.27
N ALA A 19 31.99 7.74 -2.89
CA ALA A 19 32.09 6.66 -3.86
C ALA A 19 30.84 6.73 -4.76
N LYS A 20 30.98 7.41 -5.91
CA LYS A 20 29.92 7.89 -6.82
C LYS A 20 28.66 6.98 -6.79
N PRO A 21 27.59 7.37 -6.08
CA PRO A 21 26.42 6.51 -5.93
C PRO A 21 25.80 6.26 -7.30
N MET A 22 25.50 4.99 -7.59
CA MET A 22 25.05 4.57 -8.91
C MET A 22 23.60 5.01 -9.17
N PHE A 23 22.80 5.12 -8.11
CA PHE A 23 21.45 5.68 -8.12
C PHE A 23 21.20 6.47 -6.83
N CYS A 24 20.55 7.62 -6.92
CA CYS A 24 20.08 8.39 -5.77
C CYS A 24 18.62 8.78 -5.98
N SER A 25 17.83 8.77 -4.91
CA SER A 25 16.46 9.23 -4.93
C SER A 25 16.17 10.17 -3.78
N GLU A 26 15.82 11.39 -4.12
CA GLU A 26 15.28 12.36 -3.18
C GLU A 26 13.76 12.41 -3.31
N TYR A 27 13.06 12.35 -2.19
CA TYR A 27 11.63 12.57 -2.15
C TYR A 27 11.20 13.27 -0.87
N THR A 28 10.10 14.02 -1.00
CA THR A 28 9.44 14.65 0.14
C THR A 28 8.24 13.82 0.59
N MET A 29 8.18 13.50 1.88
CA MET A 29 7.07 12.77 2.50
C MET A 29 5.86 13.68 2.70
N THR A 30 5.17 14.00 1.62
CA THR A 30 3.88 14.70 1.66
C THR A 30 2.74 13.74 1.98
N LYS A 31 1.56 14.28 2.29
CA LYS A 31 0.32 13.49 2.44
C LYS A 31 -0.01 12.70 1.16
N GLU A 32 0.30 13.24 -0.02
CA GLU A 32 0.06 12.58 -1.30
C GLU A 32 1.03 11.40 -1.50
N THR A 33 2.32 11.62 -1.27
CA THR A 33 3.36 10.58 -1.31
C THR A 33 3.03 9.44 -0.35
N PHE A 34 2.61 9.79 0.87
CA PHE A 34 2.18 8.80 1.86
C PHE A 34 0.91 8.06 1.41
N SER A 35 -0.04 8.75 0.77
CA SER A 35 -1.23 8.09 0.22
C SER A 35 -0.88 7.10 -0.88
N ASP A 36 0.07 7.41 -1.76
CA ASP A 36 0.53 6.50 -2.81
C ASP A 36 1.21 5.26 -2.21
N PHE A 37 2.13 5.47 -1.24
CA PHE A 37 2.73 4.41 -0.43
C PHE A 37 1.67 3.52 0.25
N SER A 38 0.65 4.13 0.84
CA SER A 38 -0.40 3.42 1.57
C SER A 38 -1.21 2.46 0.70
N SER A 39 -1.13 2.57 -0.63
CA SER A 39 -1.74 1.61 -1.56
C SER A 39 -1.29 0.17 -1.29
N ALA A 40 -0.06 -0.03 -0.80
CA ALA A 40 0.45 -1.33 -0.39
C ALA A 40 -0.41 -1.98 0.72
N ALA A 41 -0.92 -1.18 1.66
CA ALA A 41 -1.73 -1.63 2.79
C ALA A 41 -3.09 -2.22 2.36
N TYR A 42 -3.58 -1.88 1.16
CA TYR A 42 -4.84 -2.42 0.62
C TYR A 42 -4.70 -3.80 -0.03
N SER A 43 -3.48 -4.36 -0.13
CA SER A 43 -3.26 -5.66 -0.77
C SER A 43 -3.98 -6.82 -0.06
N ILE A 44 -3.98 -6.84 1.28
CA ILE A 44 -4.68 -7.86 2.08
C ILE A 44 -6.19 -7.60 2.15
N PRO A 45 -6.65 -6.37 2.46
CA PRO A 45 -8.07 -6.03 2.40
C PRO A 45 -8.73 -6.32 1.05
N LEU A 46 -8.02 -6.13 -0.07
CA LEU A 46 -8.56 -6.44 -1.39
C LEU A 46 -8.96 -7.92 -1.50
N ILE A 47 -8.10 -8.83 -1.03
CA ILE A 47 -8.39 -10.28 -1.06
C ILE A 47 -9.63 -10.57 -0.20
N PHE A 48 -9.74 -9.96 0.97
CA PHE A 48 -10.91 -10.08 1.83
C PHE A 48 -12.20 -9.62 1.14
N PHE A 49 -12.20 -8.45 0.48
CA PHE A 49 -13.38 -7.96 -0.24
C PHE A 49 -13.77 -8.85 -1.43
N ILE A 50 -12.78 -9.41 -2.15
CA ILE A 50 -13.05 -10.38 -3.22
C ILE A 50 -13.75 -11.62 -2.65
N ILE A 51 -13.23 -12.19 -1.57
CA ILE A 51 -13.79 -13.40 -0.94
C ILE A 51 -15.22 -13.12 -0.44
N ILE A 52 -15.43 -12.02 0.27
CA ILE A 52 -16.77 -11.64 0.77
C ILE A 52 -17.74 -11.44 -0.39
N PHE A 53 -17.32 -10.78 -1.46
CA PHE A 53 -18.17 -10.58 -2.63
C PHE A 53 -18.59 -11.90 -3.28
N ILE A 54 -17.66 -12.84 -3.46
CA ILE A 54 -17.98 -14.18 -4.00
C ILE A 54 -18.95 -14.93 -3.06
N MET A 55 -18.71 -14.89 -1.76
CA MET A 55 -19.60 -15.53 -0.78
C MET A 55 -21.01 -14.92 -0.77
N SER A 56 -21.11 -13.59 -0.92
CA SER A 56 -22.38 -12.86 -1.08
C SER A 56 -23.13 -13.34 -2.32
N LEU A 57 -22.46 -13.48 -3.48
CA LEU A 57 -23.10 -14.00 -4.70
C LEU A 57 -23.62 -15.44 -4.54
N ILE A 58 -22.85 -16.33 -3.90
CA ILE A 58 -23.26 -17.71 -3.64
C ILE A 58 -24.49 -17.73 -2.73
N TYR A 59 -24.48 -16.95 -1.66
CA TYR A 59 -25.60 -16.85 -0.73
C TYR A 59 -26.85 -16.27 -1.41
N PHE A 60 -26.67 -15.23 -2.23
CA PHE A 60 -27.71 -14.62 -3.04
C PHE A 60 -28.41 -15.66 -3.94
N ALA A 61 -27.63 -16.46 -4.68
CA ALA A 61 -28.16 -17.52 -5.53
C ALA A 61 -28.98 -18.56 -4.75
N ILE A 62 -28.44 -19.07 -3.64
CA ILE A 62 -29.12 -20.09 -2.80
C ILE A 62 -30.46 -19.57 -2.26
N ASN A 63 -30.52 -18.32 -1.79
CA ASN A 63 -31.75 -17.78 -1.21
C ASN A 63 -32.81 -17.48 -2.27
N ILE A 64 -32.41 -17.07 -3.47
CA ILE A 64 -33.33 -16.95 -4.60
C ILE A 64 -33.92 -18.31 -4.96
N SER A 65 -33.10 -19.37 -5.02
CA SER A 65 -33.59 -20.73 -5.30
C SER A 65 -34.61 -21.21 -4.26
N ASN A 66 -34.40 -20.88 -2.99
CA ASN A 66 -35.27 -21.25 -1.88
C ASN A 66 -36.44 -20.28 -1.63
N ALA A 67 -36.65 -19.26 -2.48
CA ALA A 67 -37.63 -18.18 -2.29
C ALA A 67 -37.53 -17.43 -0.93
N ASN A 68 -36.36 -17.41 -0.30
CA ASN A 68 -36.13 -16.83 1.02
C ASN A 68 -35.69 -15.35 0.93
N TYR A 69 -36.54 -14.51 0.34
CA TYR A 69 -36.19 -13.11 0.03
C TYR A 69 -36.08 -12.19 1.27
N SER A 70 -36.79 -12.49 2.36
CA SER A 70 -36.71 -11.69 3.60
C SER A 70 -35.34 -11.83 4.29
N SER A 71 -34.79 -13.05 4.35
CA SER A 71 -33.45 -13.30 4.90
C SER A 71 -32.35 -12.73 4.01
N LEU A 72 -32.58 -12.73 2.69
CA LEU A 72 -31.62 -12.25 1.70
C LEU A 72 -31.24 -10.78 1.91
N ALA A 73 -32.22 -9.89 2.02
CA ALA A 73 -31.96 -8.44 2.18
C ALA A 73 -31.23 -8.11 3.49
N MET A 74 -31.62 -8.78 4.60
CA MET A 74 -30.99 -8.57 5.91
C MET A 74 -29.51 -9.00 5.90
N GLN A 75 -29.21 -10.16 5.33
CA GLN A 75 -27.83 -10.66 5.28
C GLN A 75 -26.93 -9.77 4.42
N GLU A 76 -27.39 -9.35 3.25
CA GLU A 76 -26.62 -8.45 2.39
C GLU A 76 -26.39 -7.08 3.04
N ALA A 77 -27.34 -6.60 3.85
CA ALA A 77 -27.15 -5.39 4.67
C ALA A 77 -25.98 -5.56 5.66
N ILE A 78 -25.92 -6.70 6.35
CA ILE A 78 -24.83 -7.01 7.31
C ILE A 78 -23.49 -7.09 6.59
N VAL A 79 -23.43 -7.80 5.46
CA VAL A 79 -22.20 -7.95 4.66
C VAL A 79 -21.69 -6.60 4.16
N LEU A 80 -22.59 -5.74 3.67
CA LEU A 80 -22.25 -4.39 3.25
C LEU A 80 -21.76 -3.54 4.43
N ALA A 81 -22.46 -3.58 5.57
CA ALA A 81 -22.09 -2.83 6.76
C ALA A 81 -20.69 -3.22 7.28
N ILE A 82 -20.39 -4.53 7.36
CA ILE A 82 -19.07 -5.04 7.74
C ILE A 82 -18.00 -4.57 6.74
N SER A 83 -18.30 -4.63 5.44
CA SER A 83 -17.36 -4.22 4.39
C SER A 83 -17.01 -2.74 4.47
N VAL A 84 -18.03 -1.88 4.65
CA VAL A 84 -17.85 -0.43 4.83
C VAL A 84 -17.09 -0.13 6.12
N LEU A 85 -17.46 -0.76 7.24
CA LEU A 85 -16.78 -0.57 8.53
C LEU A 85 -15.30 -0.95 8.43
N TYR A 86 -14.99 -2.11 7.86
CA TYR A 86 -13.61 -2.56 7.70
C TYR A 86 -12.80 -1.60 6.83
N PHE A 87 -13.37 -1.10 5.74
CA PHE A 87 -12.72 -0.09 4.90
C PHE A 87 -12.43 1.22 5.65
N VAL A 88 -13.37 1.69 6.47
CA VAL A 88 -13.20 2.88 7.31
C VAL A 88 -12.09 2.67 8.34
N LEU A 89 -12.03 1.50 8.98
CA LEU A 89 -10.97 1.17 9.95
C LEU A 89 -9.58 1.17 9.30
N ILE A 90 -9.44 0.63 8.08
CA ILE A 90 -8.20 0.68 7.31
C ILE A 90 -7.79 2.13 7.02
N LYS A 91 -8.72 2.94 6.50
CA LYS A 91 -8.47 4.36 6.20
C LYS A 91 -8.05 5.13 7.45
N HIS A 92 -8.70 4.87 8.59
CA HIS A 92 -8.35 5.48 9.86
C HIS A 92 -6.96 5.05 10.33
N SER A 93 -6.63 3.76 10.26
CA SER A 93 -5.31 3.22 10.60
C SER A 93 -4.19 3.87 9.77
N ILE A 94 -4.38 3.99 8.45
CA ILE A 94 -3.43 4.65 7.54
C ILE A 94 -3.24 6.12 7.94
N SER A 95 -4.33 6.84 8.21
CA SER A 95 -4.25 8.24 8.65
C SER A 95 -3.52 8.38 9.99
N LYS A 96 -3.73 7.47 10.93
CA LYS A 96 -3.03 7.44 12.21
C LYS A 96 -1.53 7.19 12.03
N SER A 97 -1.16 6.26 11.14
CA SER A 97 0.24 5.99 10.79
C SER A 97 0.92 7.21 10.17
N TYR A 98 0.23 7.95 9.30
CA TYR A 98 0.75 9.22 8.75
C TYR A 98 1.02 10.24 9.86
N LYS A 99 0.04 10.47 10.75
CA LYS A 99 0.18 11.43 11.86
C LYS A 99 1.35 11.06 12.78
N ARG A 100 1.55 9.76 13.05
CA ARG A 100 2.68 9.26 13.85
C ARG A 100 4.01 9.53 13.17
N LEU A 101 4.09 9.32 11.85
CA LEU A 101 5.29 9.59 11.07
C LEU A 101 5.69 11.08 11.16
N ILE A 102 4.74 11.99 10.91
CA ILE A 102 4.98 13.44 11.02
C ILE A 102 5.36 13.82 12.46
N LEU A 103 4.66 13.28 13.47
CA LEU A 103 4.99 13.57 14.86
C LEU A 103 6.40 13.12 15.25
N SER A 104 6.82 11.93 14.80
CA SER A 104 8.17 11.41 15.06
C SER A 104 9.28 12.19 14.36
N ALA A 105 8.94 12.93 13.31
CA ALA A 105 9.86 13.76 12.54
C ALA A 105 9.98 15.20 13.08
N GLY A 106 9.11 15.58 14.01
CA GLY A 106 8.91 16.98 14.42
C GLY A 106 7.77 17.62 13.64
N VAL A 107 6.90 18.36 14.34
CA VAL A 107 5.57 18.79 13.88
C VAL A 107 5.58 19.66 12.61
N ASN A 108 6.72 20.26 12.24
CA ASN A 108 6.84 21.27 11.19
C ASN A 108 7.94 21.02 10.14
N THR A 109 8.53 19.83 10.09
CA THR A 109 9.61 19.55 9.13
C THR A 109 9.06 18.91 7.85
N VAL A 110 9.41 19.49 6.72
CA VAL A 110 9.25 18.84 5.42
C VAL A 110 10.22 17.67 5.42
N LEU A 111 9.71 16.45 5.60
CA LEU A 111 10.51 15.23 5.61
C LEU A 111 11.09 14.97 4.22
N LYS A 112 12.32 15.44 3.99
CA LYS A 112 13.12 15.03 2.84
C LYS A 112 13.94 13.82 3.22
N ASP A 113 13.70 12.73 2.50
CA ASP A 113 14.46 11.51 2.59
C ASP A 113 15.26 11.37 1.29
N ASN A 114 16.58 11.20 1.43
CA ASN A 114 17.49 10.87 0.35
C ASN A 114 17.94 9.42 0.48
N VAL A 115 17.74 8.64 -0.59
CA VAL A 115 18.07 7.22 -0.64
C VAL A 115 19.12 7.00 -1.71
N CYS A 116 20.34 6.65 -1.27
CA CYS A 116 21.48 6.43 -2.14
C CYS A 116 21.81 4.94 -2.25
N PHE A 117 22.12 4.49 -3.46
CA PHE A 117 22.47 3.12 -3.78
C PHE A 117 23.94 3.05 -4.23
N SER A 118 24.79 2.53 -3.35
CA SER A 118 26.20 2.24 -3.60
C SER A 118 26.48 0.78 -3.22
N ASP A 119 27.48 0.50 -2.38
CA ASP A 119 27.75 -0.84 -1.82
C ASP A 119 26.65 -1.30 -0.86
N LYS A 120 26.00 -0.35 -0.20
CA LYS A 120 24.79 -0.54 0.61
C LYS A 120 23.72 0.48 0.22
N ILE A 121 22.50 0.26 0.71
CA ILE A 121 21.41 1.23 0.58
C ILE A 121 21.47 2.17 1.77
N THR A 122 21.74 3.44 1.53
CA THR A 122 21.85 4.45 2.60
C THR A 122 20.63 5.36 2.55
N ILE A 123 19.99 5.57 3.70
CA ILE A 123 18.88 6.51 3.86
C ILE A 123 19.33 7.64 4.77
N CYS A 124 19.36 8.85 4.23
CA CYS A 124 19.64 10.08 4.96
C CYS A 124 18.36 10.90 5.05
N ARG A 125 17.98 11.29 6.27
CA ARG A 125 16.86 12.20 6.52
C ARG A 125 17.41 13.46 7.16
N GLU A 126 16.85 14.61 6.78
CA GLU A 126 17.43 15.96 6.95
C GLU A 126 17.83 16.35 8.40
N HIS A 127 17.46 15.57 9.42
CA HIS A 127 17.86 15.77 10.83
C HIS A 127 18.10 14.47 11.60
N SER A 128 18.50 13.39 10.94
CA SER A 128 18.78 12.12 11.62
C SER A 128 20.07 11.47 11.14
N THR A 129 20.66 10.64 12.00
CA THR A 129 21.78 9.79 11.63
C THR A 129 21.42 8.94 10.41
N PRO A 130 22.29 8.85 9.39
CA PRO A 130 22.10 7.96 8.26
C PRO A 130 21.89 6.51 8.72
N VAL A 131 21.03 5.79 8.01
CA VAL A 131 20.79 4.36 8.25
C VAL A 131 21.18 3.59 7.00
N GLU A 132 21.94 2.52 7.18
CA GLU A 132 22.36 1.62 6.11
C GLU A 132 21.60 0.31 6.13
N TYR A 133 21.25 -0.19 4.95
CA TYR A 133 20.61 -1.49 4.73
C TYR A 133 21.38 -2.32 3.72
N ASN A 134 21.40 -3.64 3.93
CA ASN A 134 22.00 -4.56 2.97
C ASN A 134 20.99 -4.89 1.87
N TYR A 135 21.47 -5.12 0.65
CA TYR A 135 20.63 -5.54 -0.47
C TYR A 135 19.94 -6.89 -0.20
N ASP A 136 20.55 -7.76 0.58
CA ASP A 136 19.97 -9.05 0.98
C ASP A 136 18.73 -8.90 1.88
N ASP A 137 18.52 -7.75 2.51
CA ASP A 137 17.31 -7.50 3.29
C ASP A 137 16.09 -7.24 2.40
N ILE A 138 16.30 -6.93 1.11
CA ILE A 138 15.23 -6.73 0.13
C ILE A 138 14.68 -8.07 -0.35
N THR A 139 13.38 -8.27 -0.14
CA THR A 139 12.67 -9.51 -0.43
C THR A 139 11.72 -9.41 -1.63
N ALA A 140 11.30 -8.19 -2.01
CA ALA A 140 10.43 -7.95 -3.15
C ALA A 140 10.46 -6.48 -3.58
N VAL A 141 10.11 -6.23 -4.84
CA VAL A 141 9.94 -4.88 -5.41
C VAL A 141 8.48 -4.67 -5.79
N TYR A 142 7.89 -3.59 -5.30
CA TYR A 142 6.56 -3.14 -5.68
C TYR A 142 6.65 -1.81 -6.40
N GLU A 143 5.65 -1.54 -7.22
CA GLU A 143 5.55 -0.30 -7.98
C GLU A 143 4.17 0.32 -7.73
N SER A 144 4.20 1.53 -7.22
CA SER A 144 3.03 2.41 -7.06
C SER A 144 3.00 3.45 -8.17
N LYS A 145 2.20 4.51 -8.07
CA LYS A 145 2.11 5.50 -9.15
C LYS A 145 3.42 6.28 -9.27
N LYS A 146 3.90 6.83 -8.16
CA LYS A 146 5.06 7.72 -8.08
C LYS A 146 6.30 7.06 -7.46
N LEU A 147 6.15 5.91 -6.79
CA LEU A 147 7.25 5.27 -6.04
C LEU A 147 7.52 3.83 -6.49
N PHE A 148 8.78 3.41 -6.43
CA PHE A 148 9.15 2.03 -6.17
C PHE A 148 9.22 1.79 -4.65
N LEU A 149 8.76 0.62 -4.22
CA LEU A 149 8.81 0.20 -2.83
C LEU A 149 9.63 -1.08 -2.73
N LEU A 150 10.79 -1.00 -2.10
CA LEU A 150 11.65 -2.15 -1.83
C LEU A 150 11.23 -2.74 -0.49
N ARG A 151 10.56 -3.89 -0.53
CA ARG A 151 10.03 -4.53 0.68
C ARG A 151 11.12 -5.33 1.38
N MET A 152 11.27 -5.05 2.66
CA MET A 152 12.15 -5.78 3.58
C MET A 152 11.37 -6.76 4.46
N LYS A 153 12.07 -7.45 5.35
CA LYS A 153 11.46 -8.21 6.46
C LYS A 153 10.51 -7.31 7.28
N TYR A 154 9.56 -7.94 7.97
CA TYR A 154 8.56 -7.26 8.81
C TYR A 154 7.69 -6.21 8.08
N ARG A 155 7.56 -6.30 6.75
CA ARG A 155 6.75 -5.38 5.92
C ARG A 155 7.24 -3.92 5.96
N LEU A 156 8.50 -3.70 6.30
CA LEU A 156 9.15 -2.41 6.09
C LEU A 156 9.41 -2.19 4.59
N HIS A 157 9.36 -0.94 4.16
CA HIS A 157 9.60 -0.58 2.76
C HIS A 157 10.58 0.58 2.69
N ILE A 158 11.58 0.46 1.82
CA ILE A 158 12.38 1.59 1.38
C ILE A 158 11.66 2.21 0.19
N LEU A 159 11.40 3.51 0.23
CA LEU A 159 10.70 4.24 -0.81
C LEU A 159 11.71 4.90 -1.72
N VAL A 160 11.45 4.81 -3.02
CA VAL A 160 12.29 5.38 -4.05
C VAL A 160 11.38 6.10 -5.02
N SER A 161 11.54 7.41 -5.17
CA SER A 161 10.77 8.18 -6.14
C SER A 161 11.22 7.86 -7.56
N LYS A 162 10.25 7.65 -8.44
CA LYS A 162 10.50 7.36 -9.86
C LYS A 162 11.05 8.57 -10.60
N ASP A 163 10.70 9.76 -10.14
CA ASP A 163 11.08 11.02 -10.76
C ASP A 163 12.54 11.41 -10.45
N SER A 164 13.17 10.72 -9.48
CA SER A 164 14.55 11.03 -9.06
C SER A 164 15.64 10.44 -9.95
N PHE A 165 15.29 9.79 -11.07
CA PHE A 165 16.24 9.20 -12.01
C PHE A 165 16.27 9.92 -13.37
N PRO A 166 16.54 11.24 -13.43
CA PRO A 166 16.63 11.94 -14.71
C PRO A 166 17.81 11.38 -15.51
N GLY A 167 17.51 10.56 -16.53
CA GLY A 167 18.49 9.98 -17.45
C GLY A 167 18.74 8.47 -17.31
N ALA A 168 18.26 7.81 -16.25
CA ALA A 168 18.30 6.35 -16.14
C ALA A 168 16.91 5.76 -16.40
N SER A 169 16.81 4.69 -17.21
CA SER A 169 15.52 4.07 -17.47
C SER A 169 15.00 3.35 -16.23
N ARG A 170 13.67 3.30 -16.07
CA ARG A 170 12.99 2.43 -15.11
C ARG A 170 13.59 1.02 -15.08
N ASP A 171 13.88 0.46 -16.25
CA ASP A 171 14.39 -0.89 -16.38
C ASP A 171 15.85 -1.01 -15.93
N ALA A 172 16.67 0.03 -16.11
CA ALA A 172 18.03 0.07 -15.58
C ALA A 172 18.03 -0.04 -14.05
N PHE A 173 17.16 0.71 -13.37
CA PHE A 173 17.03 0.63 -11.91
C PHE A 173 16.53 -0.75 -11.46
N ILE A 174 15.50 -1.30 -12.11
CA ILE A 174 14.95 -2.62 -11.75
C ILE A 174 16.00 -3.71 -11.96
N ASN A 175 16.74 -3.68 -13.07
CA ASN A 175 17.79 -4.64 -13.36
C ASN A 175 18.93 -4.54 -12.35
N PHE A 176 19.32 -3.32 -11.94
CA PHE A 176 20.28 -3.11 -10.88
C PHE A 176 19.83 -3.76 -9.56
N ILE A 177 18.60 -3.51 -9.12
CA ILE A 177 18.04 -4.09 -7.90
C ILE A 177 18.00 -5.62 -7.99
N PHE A 178 17.56 -6.19 -9.11
CA PHE A 178 17.50 -7.64 -9.31
C PHE A 178 18.86 -8.32 -9.46
N ALA A 179 19.90 -7.56 -9.83
CA ALA A 179 21.28 -8.06 -9.85
C ALA A 179 21.89 -8.08 -8.44
N ARG A 180 21.62 -7.05 -7.63
CA ARG A 180 22.20 -6.90 -6.28
C ARG A 180 21.44 -7.63 -5.17
N CYS A 181 20.13 -7.86 -5.30
CA CYS A 181 19.32 -8.47 -4.25
C CYS A 181 19.11 -9.98 -4.49
N ALA A 182 19.84 -10.83 -3.77
CA ALA A 182 19.75 -12.29 -3.92
C ALA A 182 18.43 -12.89 -3.42
N ASN A 183 17.81 -12.25 -2.42
CA ASN A 183 16.64 -12.80 -1.71
C ASN A 183 15.28 -12.52 -2.37
N ILE A 184 15.28 -11.92 -3.56
CA ILE A 184 14.06 -11.72 -4.35
C ILE A 184 13.71 -13.03 -5.07
N LYS A 185 12.82 -13.83 -4.46
CA LYS A 185 12.39 -15.14 -4.99
C LYS A 185 11.86 -15.09 -6.43
N HIS A 186 11.14 -14.01 -6.77
CA HIS A 186 10.59 -13.81 -8.10
C HIS A 186 11.01 -12.44 -8.60
N LYS A 187 11.88 -12.39 -9.62
CA LYS A 187 12.36 -11.17 -10.28
C LYS A 187 11.26 -10.51 -11.12
N ARG A 188 10.19 -10.08 -10.44
CA ARG A 188 9.03 -9.40 -11.00
C ARG A 188 8.66 -8.24 -10.09
N VAL A 189 8.38 -7.10 -10.71
CA VAL A 189 7.84 -5.93 -10.05
C VAL A 189 6.32 -6.07 -9.89
N LYS A 190 5.81 -5.91 -8.67
CA LYS A 190 4.37 -6.02 -8.38
C LYS A 190 3.70 -4.65 -8.38
N ASN A 191 2.76 -4.42 -9.30
CA ASN A 191 2.01 -3.16 -9.34
C ASN A 191 0.93 -3.11 -8.23
N ILE A 192 0.95 -2.04 -7.43
CA ILE A 192 0.04 -1.80 -6.30
C ILE A 192 -0.75 -0.49 -6.42
N SER A 193 -0.57 0.28 -7.49
CA SER A 193 -1.11 1.64 -7.69
C SER A 193 -2.64 1.75 -7.54
N HIS A 194 -3.37 0.68 -7.87
CA HIS A 194 -4.83 0.70 -7.98
C HIS A 194 -5.54 -0.13 -6.91
N LYS A 195 -4.81 -0.67 -5.91
CA LYS A 195 -5.39 -1.60 -4.91
C LYS A 195 -6.53 -0.98 -4.10
N LYS A 196 -6.36 0.27 -3.65
CA LYS A 196 -7.43 1.02 -2.96
C LYS A 196 -8.68 1.19 -3.84
N GLY A 197 -8.50 1.53 -5.11
CA GLY A 197 -9.59 1.70 -6.07
C GLY A 197 -10.34 0.38 -6.28
N LEU A 198 -9.62 -0.73 -6.42
CA LEU A 198 -10.22 -2.05 -6.53
C LEU A 198 -11.03 -2.44 -5.28
N CYS A 199 -10.56 -2.12 -4.07
CA CYS A 199 -11.38 -2.33 -2.86
C CYS A 199 -12.71 -1.59 -2.94
N ILE A 200 -12.70 -0.32 -3.38
CA ILE A 200 -13.93 0.47 -3.55
C ILE A 200 -14.85 -0.14 -4.60
N VAL A 201 -14.29 -0.65 -5.70
CA VAL A 201 -15.07 -1.37 -6.73
C VAL A 201 -15.77 -2.58 -6.14
N PHE A 202 -15.08 -3.45 -5.41
CA PHE A 202 -15.71 -4.62 -4.79
C PHE A 202 -16.78 -4.24 -3.75
N ILE A 203 -16.54 -3.22 -2.93
CA ILE A 203 -17.57 -2.71 -2.00
C ILE A 203 -18.79 -2.18 -2.77
N SER A 204 -18.57 -1.50 -3.91
CA SER A 204 -19.66 -0.99 -4.76
C SER A 204 -20.45 -2.12 -5.41
N LEU A 205 -19.77 -3.20 -5.83
CA LEU A 205 -20.43 -4.39 -6.35
C LEU A 205 -21.27 -5.08 -5.26
N THR A 206 -20.75 -5.23 -4.04
CA THR A 206 -21.52 -5.71 -2.89
C THR A 206 -22.74 -4.82 -2.61
N ALA A 207 -22.59 -3.49 -2.71
CA ALA A 207 -23.71 -2.57 -2.55
C ALA A 207 -24.79 -2.77 -3.64
N ALA A 208 -24.38 -3.04 -4.89
CA ALA A 208 -25.32 -3.35 -5.96
C ALA A 208 -26.09 -4.65 -5.71
N VAL A 209 -25.42 -5.70 -5.19
CA VAL A 209 -26.08 -6.96 -4.78
C VAL A 209 -27.08 -6.69 -3.66
N PHE A 210 -26.71 -5.89 -2.66
CA PHE A 210 -27.63 -5.48 -1.59
C PHE A 210 -28.87 -4.75 -2.13
N VAL A 211 -28.70 -3.80 -3.04
CA VAL A 211 -29.83 -3.10 -3.66
C VAL A 211 -30.74 -4.07 -4.41
N ALA A 212 -30.17 -5.01 -5.19
CA ALA A 212 -30.95 -6.04 -5.86
C ALA A 212 -31.73 -6.92 -4.87
N SER A 213 -31.12 -7.30 -3.75
CA SER A 213 -31.76 -8.05 -2.67
C SER A 213 -32.94 -7.31 -2.05
N VAL A 214 -32.81 -6.01 -1.81
CA VAL A 214 -33.90 -5.16 -1.29
C VAL A 214 -35.04 -5.08 -2.28
N VAL A 215 -34.74 -4.87 -3.57
CA VAL A 215 -35.77 -4.83 -4.63
C VAL A 215 -36.52 -6.15 -4.71
N LEU A 216 -35.82 -7.30 -4.71
CA LEU A 216 -36.46 -8.62 -4.72
C LEU A 216 -37.31 -8.87 -3.48
N SER A 217 -36.82 -8.50 -2.31
CA SER A 217 -37.57 -8.61 -1.06
C SER A 217 -38.84 -7.76 -1.08
N ALA A 218 -38.76 -6.51 -1.56
CA ALA A 218 -39.91 -5.63 -1.72
C ALA A 218 -40.92 -6.18 -2.73
N ILE A 219 -40.47 -6.65 -3.90
CA ILE A 219 -41.36 -7.28 -4.89
C ILE A 219 -42.08 -8.47 -4.26
N ASN A 220 -41.37 -9.34 -3.53
CA ASN A 220 -41.96 -10.51 -2.90
C ASN A 220 -43.05 -10.17 -1.85
N VAL A 221 -42.97 -9.01 -1.21
CA VAL A 221 -44.01 -8.52 -0.28
C VAL A 221 -45.32 -8.17 -1.02
N TYR A 222 -45.22 -7.58 -2.22
CA TYR A 222 -46.40 -7.14 -2.99
C TYR A 222 -46.90 -8.21 -3.97
N HIS A 223 -45.99 -9.01 -4.51
CA HIS A 223 -46.23 -10.07 -5.48
C HIS A 223 -45.36 -11.28 -5.10
N PRO A 224 -45.90 -12.28 -4.39
CA PRO A 224 -45.11 -13.42 -3.93
C PRO A 224 -44.48 -14.13 -5.13
N LEU A 225 -43.16 -14.18 -5.14
CA LEU A 225 -42.40 -14.79 -6.21
C LEU A 225 -42.37 -16.31 -5.97
N PRO A 226 -42.66 -17.13 -7.00
CA PRO A 226 -42.59 -18.58 -6.86
C PRO A 226 -41.15 -19.01 -6.61
N SER A 227 -40.98 -20.12 -5.88
CA SER A 227 -39.69 -20.82 -5.88
C SER A 227 -39.33 -21.21 -7.30
N ILE A 228 -38.05 -21.12 -7.64
CA ILE A 228 -37.53 -21.53 -8.95
C ILE A 228 -37.38 -23.07 -9.01
N PHE A 229 -37.82 -23.78 -7.97
CA PHE A 229 -37.89 -25.23 -7.84
C PHE A 229 -39.23 -25.66 -7.21
#